data_AF-A0A7C4RL37-F1
#
_entry.id   AF-A0A7C4RL37-F1
#
_cell.length_a   1.000
_cell.length_b   1.000
_cell.length_c   1.000
_cell.angle_alpha   90.00
_cell.angle_beta   90.00
_cell.angle_gamma   90.00
#
_symmetry.space_group_name_H-M   'P 1'
#
loop_
_entity.id
_entity.type
_entity.pdbx_description
1 polymer ?
#
loop_
_entity_poly.entity_id
_entity_poly.type
_entity_poly.pdbx_seq_one_letter_code
_entity_poly.pdbx_strand_id
1 'polypeptide(L)'
;MNQQSAKTFLESWSDLGNILLKVGDALIRIGVFLALVYGVYNAIYAGWKILNGAPIHIGSEPITSIIDSIITFCCLAVLYRFVEKKISSKSFRVGGLAALIVGAILLVVASIAGFIIIFGGFFIILAVEIRRPSASF
;
A
#
# COMPACT_ATOMS: atom_id res chain seq x y z
N MET A 1 -35.71 -19.74 8.78
CA MET A 1 -35.18 -18.67 7.89
C MET A 1 -35.47 -19.07 6.46
N ASN A 2 -36.23 -18.25 5.71
CA ASN A 2 -36.59 -18.53 4.31
C ASN A 2 -35.35 -18.49 3.41
N GLN A 3 -35.23 -19.45 2.49
CA GLN A 3 -34.11 -19.56 1.53
C GLN A 3 -33.86 -18.26 0.73
N GLN A 4 -34.89 -17.45 0.54
CA GLN A 4 -34.81 -16.16 -0.15
C GLN A 4 -34.10 -15.08 0.67
N SER A 5 -34.27 -15.08 2.00
CA SER A 5 -33.57 -14.16 2.91
C SER A 5 -32.09 -14.50 3.04
N ALA A 6 -31.72 -15.79 2.95
CA ALA A 6 -30.33 -16.24 2.97
C ALA A 6 -29.60 -15.86 1.66
N LYS A 7 -30.27 -15.94 0.50
CA LYS A 7 -29.69 -15.52 -0.78
C LYS A 7 -29.41 -14.02 -0.83
N THR A 8 -30.36 -13.17 -0.44
CA THR A 8 -30.17 -11.71 -0.41
C THR A 8 -29.07 -11.29 0.56
N PHE A 9 -28.91 -12.00 1.68
CA PHE A 9 -27.83 -11.76 2.62
C PHE A 9 -26.47 -12.10 2.02
N LEU A 10 -26.32 -13.29 1.42
CA LEU A 10 -25.06 -13.72 0.79
C LEU A 10 -24.64 -12.82 -0.39
N GLU A 11 -25.59 -12.36 -1.20
CA GLU A 11 -25.34 -11.40 -2.29
C GLU A 11 -24.81 -10.06 -1.73
N SER A 12 -25.43 -9.54 -0.66
CA SER A 12 -24.97 -8.31 -0.01
C SER A 12 -23.54 -8.40 0.56
N TRP A 13 -23.15 -9.55 1.11
CA TRP A 13 -21.78 -9.75 1.61
C TRP A 13 -20.75 -9.88 0.49
N SER A 14 -21.13 -10.53 -0.61
CA SER A 14 -20.31 -10.61 -1.81
C SER A 14 -20.04 -9.23 -2.41
N ASP A 15 -21.07 -8.38 -2.47
CA ASP A 15 -20.98 -7.00 -2.96
C ASP A 15 -20.09 -6.14 -2.05
N LEU A 16 -20.23 -6.27 -0.73
CA LEU A 16 -19.37 -5.59 0.23
C LEU A 16 -17.89 -6.01 0.06
N GLY A 17 -17.63 -7.30 -0.15
CA GLY A 17 -16.29 -7.80 -0.48
C GLY A 17 -15.77 -7.28 -1.83
N ASN A 18 -16.61 -7.06 -2.84
CA ASN A 18 -16.22 -6.41 -4.10
C ASN A 18 -15.85 -4.94 -3.90
N ILE A 19 -16.63 -4.22 -3.10
CA ILE A 19 -16.38 -2.80 -2.80
C ILE A 19 -15.07 -2.65 -2.05
N LEU A 20 -14.84 -3.46 -1.01
CA LEU A 20 -13.61 -3.40 -0.21
C LEU A 20 -12.34 -3.70 -1.03
N LEU A 21 -12.39 -4.63 -1.99
CA LEU A 21 -11.27 -4.85 -2.91
C LEU A 21 -10.97 -3.62 -3.76
N LYS A 22 -12.01 -2.98 -4.31
CA LYS A 22 -11.85 -1.78 -5.15
C LYS A 22 -11.32 -0.60 -4.35
N VAL A 23 -11.86 -0.37 -3.15
CA VAL A 23 -11.40 0.67 -2.23
C VAL A 23 -9.96 0.40 -1.81
N GLY A 24 -9.64 -0.84 -1.47
CA GLY A 24 -8.28 -1.24 -1.10
C GLY A 24 -7.27 -1.01 -2.22
N ASP A 25 -7.58 -1.41 -3.45
CA ASP A 25 -6.72 -1.18 -4.62
C ASP A 25 -6.55 0.33 -4.90
N ALA A 26 -7.64 1.11 -4.82
CA ALA A 26 -7.59 2.55 -5.01
C ALA A 26 -6.71 3.24 -3.95
N LEU A 27 -6.82 2.85 -2.69
CA LEU A 27 -5.98 3.39 -1.62
C LEU A 27 -4.50 3.05 -1.84
N ILE A 28 -4.18 1.81 -2.21
CA ILE A 28 -2.79 1.43 -2.52
C ILE A 28 -2.25 2.29 -3.66
N ARG A 29 -3.01 2.52 -4.73
CA ARG A 29 -2.59 3.39 -5.85
C ARG A 29 -2.36 4.83 -5.41
N ILE A 30 -3.26 5.40 -4.60
CA ILE A 30 -3.11 6.76 -4.06
C ILE A 30 -1.87 6.84 -3.18
N GLY A 31 -1.66 5.86 -2.30
CA GLY A 31 -0.49 5.80 -1.43
C GLY A 31 0.82 5.65 -2.21
N VAL A 32 0.82 4.86 -3.29
CA VAL A 32 1.95 4.76 -4.24
C VAL A 32 2.26 6.12 -4.86
N PHE A 33 1.25 6.86 -5.32
CA PHE A 33 1.45 8.20 -5.87
C PHE A 33 2.06 9.16 -4.84
N LEU A 34 1.54 9.16 -3.60
CA LEU A 34 2.10 9.99 -2.53
C LEU A 34 3.53 9.60 -2.18
N ALA A 35 3.82 8.30 -2.06
CA ALA A 35 5.18 7.81 -1.82
C ALA A 35 6.14 8.27 -2.94
N LEU A 36 5.70 8.27 -4.20
CA LEU A 36 6.51 8.79 -5.30
C LEU A 36 6.83 10.28 -5.13
N VAL A 37 5.84 11.09 -4.76
CA VAL A 37 6.05 12.52 -4.49
C VAL A 37 7.05 12.72 -3.35
N TYR A 38 6.92 11.97 -2.25
CA TYR A 38 7.87 12.01 -1.12
C TYR A 38 9.29 11.60 -1.52
N GLY A 39 9.44 10.51 -2.27
CA GLY A 39 10.74 10.03 -2.73
C GLY A 39 11.45 11.06 -3.62
N VAL A 40 10.71 11.64 -4.58
CA VAL A 40 11.24 12.69 -5.47
C VAL A 40 11.59 13.96 -4.69
N TYR A 41 10.73 14.38 -3.76
CA TYR A 41 11.00 15.54 -2.89
C TYR A 41 12.30 15.35 -2.10
N ASN A 42 12.48 14.20 -1.44
CA ASN A 42 13.67 13.90 -0.66
C ASN A 42 14.95 13.85 -1.53
N ALA A 43 14.85 13.32 -2.75
CA ALA A 43 15.95 13.30 -3.71
C ALA A 43 16.36 14.72 -4.14
N ILE A 44 15.40 15.55 -4.53
CA ILE A 44 15.64 16.94 -4.96
C ILE A 44 16.19 17.77 -3.78
N TYR A 45 15.61 17.61 -2.59
CA TYR A 45 16.03 18.31 -1.38
C TYR A 45 17.47 17.99 -1.01
N ALA A 46 17.85 16.72 -1.06
CA ALA A 46 19.24 16.31 -0.83
C ALA A 46 20.19 16.90 -1.88
N GLY A 47 19.82 16.83 -3.16
CA GLY A 47 20.60 17.42 -4.26
C GLY A 47 20.79 18.92 -4.07
N TRP A 48 19.73 19.64 -3.72
CA TRP A 48 19.76 21.08 -3.44
C TRP A 48 20.70 21.41 -2.27
N LYS A 49 20.66 20.64 -1.17
CA LYS A 49 21.55 20.86 -0.03
C LYS A 49 23.02 20.60 -0.37
N ILE A 50 23.30 19.53 -1.12
CA ILE A 50 24.65 19.20 -1.57
C ILE A 50 25.22 20.31 -2.46
N LEU A 51 24.42 20.82 -3.40
CA LEU A 51 24.83 21.91 -4.29
C LEU A 51 25.12 23.21 -3.53
N ASN A 52 24.41 23.47 -2.42
CA ASN A 52 24.65 24.62 -1.56
C ASN A 52 25.79 24.42 -0.54
N GLY A 53 26.60 23.38 -0.69
CA GLY A 53 27.78 23.15 0.14
C GLY A 53 27.49 22.58 1.53
N ALA A 54 26.33 21.95 1.73
CA ALA A 54 26.04 21.26 2.99
C ALA A 54 27.08 20.15 3.25
N PRO A 55 27.54 19.99 4.51
CA PRO A 55 28.53 18.98 4.84
C PRO A 55 27.96 17.57 4.63
N ILE A 56 28.68 16.75 3.86
CA ILE A 56 28.31 15.38 3.53
C ILE A 56 29.06 14.44 4.48
N HIS A 57 28.41 14.05 5.57
CA HIS A 57 28.91 13.02 6.47
C HIS A 57 27.79 12.04 6.86
N ILE A 58 28.16 10.88 7.40
CA ILE A 58 27.19 9.90 7.88
C ILE A 58 26.33 10.55 8.97
N GLY A 59 25.01 10.44 8.84
CA GLY A 59 24.03 11.09 9.73
C GLY A 59 23.71 12.55 9.41
N SER A 60 24.34 13.14 8.38
CA SER A 60 23.95 14.46 7.89
C SER A 60 22.58 14.43 7.21
N GLU A 61 21.83 15.53 7.29
CA GLU A 61 20.49 15.64 6.69
C GLU A 61 20.45 15.27 5.19
N PRO A 62 21.41 15.68 4.33
CA PRO A 62 21.38 15.30 2.91
C PRO A 62 21.53 13.79 2.70
N ILE A 63 22.38 13.13 3.50
CA ILE A 63 22.56 11.68 3.44
C ILE A 63 21.30 10.96 3.90
N THR A 64 20.68 11.41 5.00
CA THR A 64 19.41 10.85 5.48
C THR A 64 18.31 10.98 4.41
N SER A 65 18.17 12.16 3.79
CA SER A 65 17.19 12.36 2.71
C SER A 65 17.47 11.49 1.47
N ILE A 66 18.74 11.20 1.14
CA ILE A 66 19.08 10.24 0.08
C ILE A 66 18.65 8.83 0.46
N ILE A 67 18.96 8.39 1.68
CA ILE A 67 18.58 7.06 2.18
C ILE A 67 17.06 6.90 2.16
N ASP A 68 16.35 7.90 2.66
CA ASP A 68 14.89 7.96 2.66
C ASP A 68 14.32 7.85 1.25
N SER A 69 14.87 8.62 0.31
CA SER A 69 14.52 8.54 -1.11
C SER A 69 14.73 7.11 -1.66
N ILE A 70 15.89 6.50 -1.41
CA ILE A 70 16.21 5.14 -1.87
C ILE A 70 15.23 4.12 -1.30
N ILE A 71 14.96 4.16 0.01
CA ILE A 71 14.00 3.26 0.67
C ILE A 71 12.62 3.41 0.03
N THR A 72 12.20 4.65 -0.22
CA THR A 72 10.90 4.96 -0.83
C THR A 72 10.80 4.38 -2.25
N PHE A 73 11.83 4.55 -3.08
CA PHE A 73 11.86 3.97 -4.43
C PHE A 73 11.90 2.44 -4.45
N CYS A 74 12.64 1.83 -3.51
CA CYS A 74 12.63 0.37 -3.33
C CYS A 74 11.22 -0.13 -2.96
N CYS A 75 10.53 0.53 -2.03
CA CYS A 75 9.16 0.20 -1.65
C CYS A 75 8.19 0.34 -2.83
N LEU A 76 8.29 1.42 -3.60
CA LEU A 76 7.52 1.64 -4.81
C LEU A 76 7.72 0.53 -5.85
N ALA A 77 8.96 0.11 -6.07
CA ALA A 77 9.28 -0.98 -6.99
C ALA A 77 8.59 -2.29 -6.57
N VAL A 78 8.57 -2.59 -5.27
CA VAL A 78 7.87 -3.78 -4.73
C VAL A 78 6.35 -3.64 -4.88
N LEU A 79 5.77 -2.48 -4.55
CA LEU A 79 4.33 -2.25 -4.69
C LEU A 79 3.88 -2.40 -6.16
N TYR A 80 4.60 -1.78 -7.09
CA TYR A 80 4.24 -1.81 -8.51
C TYR A 80 4.49 -3.18 -9.15
N ARG A 81 5.61 -3.84 -8.87
CA ARG A 81 5.94 -5.12 -9.53
C ARG A 81 5.31 -6.34 -8.86
N PHE A 82 5.24 -6.35 -7.53
CA PHE A 82 4.81 -7.51 -6.78
C PHE A 82 3.35 -7.41 -6.34
N VAL A 83 2.98 -6.32 -5.64
CA VAL A 83 1.63 -6.17 -5.11
C VAL A 83 0.60 -6.07 -6.23
N GLU A 84 0.82 -5.19 -7.20
CA GLU A 84 -0.10 -5.03 -8.35
C GLU A 84 -0.24 -6.32 -9.15
N LYS A 85 0.88 -7.02 -9.42
CA LYS A 85 0.86 -8.32 -10.10
C LYS A 85 0.04 -9.36 -9.33
N LYS A 86 0.19 -9.43 -8.00
CA LYS A 86 -0.55 -10.38 -7.16
C LYS A 86 -2.04 -10.04 -7.06
N ILE A 87 -2.39 -8.76 -6.99
CA ILE A 87 -3.78 -8.31 -7.02
C ILE A 87 -4.42 -8.65 -8.37
N SER A 88 -3.73 -8.35 -9.49
CA SER A 88 -4.20 -8.69 -10.84
C SER A 88 -4.34 -10.19 -11.06
N SER A 89 -3.44 -11.02 -10.53
CA SER A 89 -3.52 -12.48 -10.60
C SER A 89 -4.53 -13.10 -9.62
N LYS A 90 -5.46 -12.31 -9.06
CA LYS A 90 -6.47 -12.70 -8.05
C LYS A 90 -5.88 -13.30 -6.77
N SER A 91 -4.58 -13.16 -6.54
CA SER A 91 -3.88 -13.59 -5.32
C SER A 91 -3.96 -12.49 -4.26
N PHE A 92 -5.19 -12.02 -3.98
CA PHE A 92 -5.48 -10.85 -3.15
C PHE A 92 -4.89 -10.95 -1.75
N ARG A 93 -4.88 -12.13 -1.12
CA ARG A 93 -4.32 -12.32 0.22
C ARG A 93 -2.82 -12.04 0.26
N VAL A 94 -2.09 -12.55 -0.72
CA VAL A 94 -0.63 -12.35 -0.82
C VAL A 94 -0.33 -10.90 -1.20
N GLY A 95 -1.09 -10.33 -2.13
CA GLY A 95 -0.96 -8.91 -2.50
C GLY A 95 -1.23 -7.98 -1.32
N GLY A 96 -2.32 -8.19 -0.59
CA GLY A 96 -2.69 -7.41 0.59
C GLY A 96 -1.67 -7.53 1.73
N LEU A 97 -1.16 -8.73 2.01
CA LEU A 97 -0.12 -8.92 3.03
C LEU A 97 1.19 -8.22 2.64
N ALA A 98 1.60 -8.32 1.38
CA ALA A 98 2.77 -7.60 0.89
C ALA A 98 2.57 -6.08 0.95
N ALA A 99 1.37 -5.58 0.64
CA ALA A 99 1.03 -4.17 0.80
C ALA A 99 1.15 -3.72 2.25
N LEU A 100 0.67 -4.51 3.22
CA LEU A 100 0.82 -4.20 4.65
C LEU A 100 2.30 -4.12 5.07
N ILE A 101 3.12 -5.09 4.66
CA ILE A 101 4.55 -5.12 4.99
C ILE A 101 5.26 -3.89 4.40
N VAL A 102 5.04 -3.61 3.12
CA VAL A 102 5.69 -2.47 2.45
C VAL A 102 5.17 -1.14 2.99
N GLY A 103 3.87 -1.04 3.30
CA GLY A 103 3.28 0.11 3.95
C GLY A 103 3.88 0.39 5.33
N ALA A 104 4.17 -0.66 6.11
CA ALA A 104 4.83 -0.53 7.41
C ALA A 104 6.27 0.00 7.29
N ILE A 105 7.02 -0.41 6.27
CA ILE A 105 8.35 0.15 5.99
C ILE A 105 8.23 1.62 5.59
N LEU A 106 7.25 1.96 4.74
CA LEU A 106 6.98 3.33 4.32
C LEU A 106 6.53 4.24 5.47
N LEU A 107 6.04 3.72 6.60
CA LEU A 107 5.69 4.57 7.76
C LEU A 107 6.89 5.36 8.29
N VAL A 108 8.09 4.79 8.18
CA VAL A 108 9.34 5.40 8.66
C VAL A 108 9.72 6.63 7.83
N VAL A 109 9.44 6.58 6.52
CA VAL A 109 10.00 7.53 5.55
C VAL A 109 8.95 8.45 4.93
N ALA A 110 7.73 7.93 4.72
CA ALA A 110 6.60 8.62 4.11
C ALA A 110 5.33 8.23 4.85
N SER A 111 5.18 8.70 6.09
CA SER A 111 4.17 8.21 7.04
C SER A 111 2.74 8.25 6.51
N ILE A 112 2.35 9.32 5.81
CA ILE A 112 1.01 9.45 5.22
C ILE A 112 0.78 8.39 4.13
N ALA A 113 1.76 8.20 3.26
CA ALA A 113 1.69 7.20 2.19
C ALA A 113 1.66 5.78 2.77
N GLY A 114 2.53 5.49 3.74
CA GLY A 114 2.57 4.21 4.45
C GLY A 114 1.24 3.87 5.11
N PHE A 115 0.63 4.84 5.81
CA PHE A 115 -0.68 4.68 6.45
C PHE A 115 -1.78 4.34 5.43
N ILE A 116 -1.87 5.09 4.33
CA ILE A 116 -2.86 4.85 3.27
C ILE A 116 -2.69 3.45 2.66
N ILE A 117 -1.46 3.02 2.41
CA ILE A 117 -1.15 1.69 1.86
C ILE A 117 -1.54 0.59 2.84
N ILE A 118 -1.29 0.79 4.15
CA ILE A 118 -1.68 -0.17 5.19
C ILE A 118 -3.21 -0.34 5.19
N PHE A 119 -3.96 0.77 5.18
CA PHE A 119 -5.43 0.71 5.11
C PHE A 119 -5.90 0.02 3.83
N GLY A 120 -5.28 0.31 2.70
CA GLY A 120 -5.58 -0.37 1.44
C GLY A 120 -5.34 -1.88 1.51
N GLY A 121 -4.18 -2.31 2.01
CA GLY A 121 -3.85 -3.72 2.22
C GLY A 121 -4.80 -4.41 3.21
N PHE A 122 -5.18 -3.73 4.28
CA PHE A 122 -6.14 -4.22 5.27
C PHE A 122 -7.51 -4.46 4.66
N PHE A 123 -8.06 -3.51 3.89
CA PHE A 123 -9.35 -3.71 3.21
C PHE A 123 -9.32 -4.85 2.21
N ILE A 124 -8.21 -5.06 1.50
CA ILE A 124 -8.05 -6.22 0.62
C ILE A 124 -8.10 -7.54 1.40
N ILE A 125 -7.42 -7.63 2.54
CA ILE A 125 -7.45 -8.84 3.38
C ILE A 125 -8.85 -9.07 3.96
N LEU A 126 -9.50 -8.02 4.48
CA LEU A 126 -10.88 -8.09 4.96
C LEU A 126 -11.83 -8.59 3.88
N ALA A 127 -11.69 -8.07 2.66
CA ALA A 127 -12.52 -8.49 1.53
C ALA A 127 -12.34 -9.98 1.18
N VAL A 128 -11.11 -10.48 1.28
CA VAL A 128 -10.83 -11.92 1.08
C VAL A 128 -11.47 -12.75 2.19
N GLU A 129 -11.39 -12.28 3.43
CA GLU A 129 -11.95 -13.00 4.56
C GLU A 129 -13.48 -13.02 4.50
N ILE A 130 -14.13 -11.94 4.09
CA ILE A 130 -15.59 -11.85 3.91
C ILE A 130 -16.12 -12.75 2.78
N ARG A 131 -15.30 -13.06 1.76
CA ARG A 131 -15.68 -13.99 0.68
C ARG A 131 -15.51 -15.46 1.04
N ARG A 132 -14.72 -15.80 2.07
CA ARG A 132 -14.56 -17.19 2.52
C ARG A 132 -15.78 -17.80 3.26
N PRO A 133 -16.57 -17.09 4.07
CA PRO A 133 -17.69 -17.69 4.81
C PRO A 133 -18.86 -18.17 3.94
N SER A 134 -18.89 -17.90 2.63
CA SER A 134 -19.94 -18.40 1.74
C SER A 134 -19.69 -19.83 1.20
N ALA A 135 -18.62 -20.52 1.64
CA ALA A 135 -18.29 -21.88 1.17
C ALA A 135 -18.56 -22.99 2.21
N SER A 136 -19.16 -22.67 3.36
CA SER A 136 -19.44 -23.65 4.41
C SER A 136 -20.75 -23.36 5.14
N PHE A 137 -21.89 -23.55 4.46
CA PHE A 137 -23.19 -23.82 5.09
C PHE A 137 -24.06 -24.65 4.14
#